data_AF-A0A8S2NIG9-F1
#
_entry.id   AF-A0A8S2NIG9-F1
#
_cell.length_a   1.000
_cell.length_b   1.000
_cell.length_c   1.000
_cell.angle_alpha   90.00
_cell.angle_beta   90.00
_cell.angle_gamma   90.00
#
_symmetry.space_group_name_H-M   'P 1'
#
loop_
_entity.id
_entity.type
_entity.pdbx_description
1 polymer ?
#
loop_
_entity_poly.entity_id
_entity_poly.type
_entity_poly.pdbx_seq_one_letter_code
_entity_poly.pdbx_strand_id
1 'polypeptide(L)'
;MAAANSTMNEPCKLCEKGKYKCQGCHLSCCKRHFDEHRQQLARQFDKVIYEHDLLHELLNPKPSTNNDKTEGDLLQKIDNWEVETIQKVKYAAQHAREKMKQLMKHPEERIHKEFCLITN
;
A
#
# COMPACT_ATOMS: atom_id res chain seq x y z
N MET A 1 -28.19 47.12 -44.07
CA MET A 1 -27.70 47.50 -42.73
C MET A 1 -26.43 46.70 -42.47
N ALA A 2 -25.27 47.34 -42.57
CA ALA A 2 -23.97 46.67 -42.39
C ALA A 2 -23.60 46.68 -40.90
N ALA A 3 -23.29 45.51 -40.35
CA ALA A 3 -22.83 45.36 -38.98
C ALA A 3 -21.39 45.89 -38.86
N ALA A 4 -21.17 46.82 -37.93
CA ALA A 4 -19.87 47.37 -37.63
C ALA A 4 -19.03 46.31 -36.88
N ASN A 5 -17.98 45.79 -37.53
CA ASN A 5 -16.97 44.94 -36.92
C ASN A 5 -16.05 45.79 -36.05
N SER A 6 -16.42 45.98 -34.79
CA SER A 6 -15.59 46.66 -33.79
C SER A 6 -14.49 45.73 -33.27
N THR A 7 -13.43 45.52 -34.06
CA THR A 7 -12.14 45.06 -33.52
C THR A 7 -11.52 46.19 -32.69
N MET A 8 -12.00 46.35 -31.47
CA MET A 8 -11.44 47.25 -30.47
C MET A 8 -10.06 46.72 -30.07
N ASN A 9 -9.00 47.31 -30.62
CA ASN A 9 -7.63 47.14 -30.11
C ASN A 9 -7.57 47.75 -28.72
N GLU A 10 -7.91 46.98 -27.68
CA GLU A 10 -7.71 47.42 -26.31
C GLU A 10 -6.21 47.67 -26.06
N PRO A 11 -5.85 48.85 -25.54
CA PRO A 11 -4.46 49.21 -25.31
C PRO A 11 -3.84 48.28 -24.26
N CYS A 12 -2.52 48.12 -24.32
CA CYS A 12 -1.81 47.31 -23.32
C CYS A 12 -2.08 47.87 -21.92
N LYS A 13 -2.53 47.05 -20.97
CA LYS A 13 -2.79 47.50 -19.60
C LYS A 13 -1.58 48.09 -18.87
N LEU A 14 -0.36 47.86 -19.37
CA LEU A 14 0.90 48.28 -18.72
C LEU A 14 1.62 49.44 -19.44
N CYS A 15 1.35 49.69 -20.73
CA CYS A 15 2.05 50.74 -21.47
C CYS A 15 1.25 51.34 -22.65
N GLU A 16 -0.05 51.08 -22.70
CA GLU A 16 -1.03 51.62 -23.66
C GLU A 16 -0.80 51.36 -25.16
N LYS A 17 0.32 50.71 -25.52
CA LYS A 17 0.71 50.36 -26.91
C LYS A 17 0.61 48.85 -27.13
N GLY A 18 -0.59 48.29 -27.26
CA GLY A 18 -0.78 46.83 -27.37
C GLY A 18 -1.91 46.40 -28.30
N LYS A 19 -1.80 45.18 -28.84
CA LYS A 19 -2.79 44.53 -29.74
C LYS A 19 -2.96 43.03 -29.49
N TYR A 20 -2.25 42.45 -28.52
CA TYR A 20 -2.28 41.01 -28.25
C TYR A 20 -3.17 40.75 -27.04
N LYS A 21 -4.03 39.72 -27.13
CA LYS A 21 -4.95 39.35 -26.04
C LYS A 21 -4.65 37.93 -25.56
N CYS A 22 -4.40 37.79 -24.26
CA CYS A 22 -4.41 36.48 -23.61
C CYS A 22 -5.88 36.08 -23.38
N GLN A 23 -6.35 35.01 -24.03
CA GLN A 23 -7.73 34.56 -23.88
C GLN A 23 -8.02 33.99 -22.49
N GLY A 24 -7.07 33.29 -21.87
CA GLY A 24 -7.25 32.74 -20.52
C GLY A 24 -7.37 33.83 -19.45
N CYS A 25 -6.45 34.80 -19.46
CA CYS A 25 -6.42 35.88 -18.47
C CYS A 25 -7.25 37.11 -18.86
N HIS A 26 -7.86 37.10 -20.05
CA HIS A 26 -8.60 38.23 -20.63
C HIS A 26 -7.81 39.55 -20.58
N LEU A 27 -6.48 39.47 -20.78
CA LEU A 27 -5.55 40.58 -20.63
C LEU A 27 -5.04 41.06 -21.98
N SER A 28 -5.17 42.36 -22.25
CA SER A 28 -4.66 43.02 -23.44
C SER A 28 -3.24 43.56 -23.18
N CYS A 29 -2.27 43.11 -23.98
CA CYS A 29 -0.84 43.33 -23.81
C CYS A 29 -0.15 43.77 -25.10
N CYS A 30 0.96 44.48 -24.96
CA CYS A 30 1.95 44.63 -26.04
C CYS A 30 2.77 43.34 -26.15
N LYS A 31 3.53 43.17 -27.23
CA LYS A 31 4.35 41.96 -27.44
C LYS A 31 5.26 41.67 -26.25
N ARG A 32 6.00 42.67 -25.78
CA ARG A 32 6.92 42.54 -24.63
C ARG A 32 6.20 42.08 -23.36
N HIS A 33 5.13 42.77 -22.98
CA HIS A 33 4.37 42.41 -21.78
C HIS A 33 3.59 41.09 -21.93
N PHE A 34 3.29 40.68 -23.16
CA PHE A 34 2.72 39.37 -23.43
C PHE A 34 3.75 38.26 -23.18
N ASP A 35 4.99 38.46 -23.60
CA ASP A 35 6.10 37.52 -23.35
C ASP A 35 6.42 37.44 -21.85
N GLU A 36 6.46 38.58 -21.15
CA GLU A 36 6.61 38.63 -19.69
C GLU A 36 5.46 37.92 -18.96
N HIS A 37 4.22 38.19 -19.37
CA HIS A 37 3.04 37.52 -18.82
C HIS A 37 3.10 36.00 -19.03
N ARG A 38 3.50 35.54 -20.21
CA ARG A 38 3.67 34.12 -20.51
C ARG A 38 4.76 33.49 -19.62
N GLN A 39 5.87 34.18 -19.39
CA GLN A 39 6.91 33.70 -18.47
C GLN A 39 6.41 33.64 -17.02
N GLN A 40 5.63 34.62 -16.58
CA GLN A 40 5.01 34.60 -15.26
C GLN A 40 4.07 33.40 -15.09
N LEU A 41 3.24 33.12 -16.09
CA LEU A 41 2.35 31.96 -16.08
C LEU A 41 3.12 30.63 -16.04
N ALA A 42 4.21 30.50 -16.79
CA ALA A 42 5.07 29.32 -16.73
C ALA A 42 5.60 29.07 -15.31
N ARG A 43 6.12 30.11 -14.65
CA ARG A 43 6.60 30.01 -13.26
C ARG A 43 5.51 29.62 -12.27
N GLN A 44 4.29 30.13 -12.45
CA GLN A 44 3.16 29.74 -11.62
C GLN A 44 2.79 28.27 -11.84
N PHE A 45 2.84 27.79 -13.08
CA PHE A 45 2.55 26.41 -13.40
C PHE A 45 3.60 25.45 -12.82
N ASP A 46 4.89 25.81 -12.92
CA ASP A 46 5.98 25.04 -12.29
C ASP A 46 5.78 24.93 -10.78
N LYS A 47 5.32 26.01 -10.13
CA LYS A 47 4.98 26.00 -8.71
C LYS A 47 3.83 25.05 -8.39
N VAL A 48 2.78 25.03 -9.21
CA VAL A 48 1.63 24.12 -9.02
C VAL A 48 2.07 22.66 -9.17
N ILE A 49 2.92 22.35 -10.16
CA ILE A 49 3.47 21.00 -10.34
C ILE A 49 4.27 20.60 -9.09
N TYR A 50 5.16 21.48 -8.62
CA TYR A 50 5.96 21.21 -7.43
C TYR A 50 5.09 20.96 -6.18
N GLU A 51 4.06 21.79 -5.94
CA GLU A 51 3.15 21.61 -4.82
C GLU A 51 2.33 20.32 -4.95
N HIS A 52 1.90 19.97 -6.16
CA HIS A 52 1.23 18.70 -6.46
C HIS A 52 2.12 17.50 -6.12
N ASP A 53 3.37 17.50 -6.58
CA ASP A 53 4.30 16.39 -6.37
C ASP A 53 4.63 16.22 -4.88
N LEU A 54 4.81 17.33 -4.16
CA LEU A 54 5.00 17.33 -2.72
C LEU A 54 3.78 16.74 -1.98
N LEU A 55 2.57 17.14 -2.37
CA LEU A 55 1.35 16.59 -1.80
C LEU A 55 1.22 15.09 -2.10
N HIS A 56 1.56 14.66 -3.31
CA HIS A 56 1.54 13.26 -3.70
C HIS A 56 2.54 12.43 -2.88
N GLU A 57 3.74 12.96 -2.60
CA GLU A 57 4.72 12.32 -1.72
C GLU A 57 4.24 12.25 -0.27
N LEU A 58 3.59 13.31 0.24
CA LEU A 58 3.01 13.32 1.58
C LEU A 58 1.86 12.33 1.76
N LEU A 59 0.99 12.20 0.75
CA LEU A 59 -0.20 11.36 0.80
C LEU A 59 0.12 9.90 0.50
N ASN A 60 1.14 9.65 -0.32
CA ASN A 60 1.65 8.33 -0.61
C ASN A 60 3.08 8.20 -0.06
N PRO A 61 3.27 8.29 1.27
CA PRO A 61 4.57 7.99 1.84
C PRO A 61 4.88 6.55 1.41
N LYS A 62 6.02 6.37 0.73
CA LYS A 62 6.52 5.02 0.39
C LYS A 62 6.31 4.14 1.62
N PRO A 63 5.77 2.91 1.48
CA PRO A 63 5.61 2.01 2.60
C PRO A 63 6.97 1.97 3.28
N SER A 64 7.03 2.52 4.50
CA SER A 64 8.25 2.50 5.27
C SER A 64 8.64 1.04 5.33
N THR A 65 9.84 0.72 4.85
CA THR A 65 10.41 -0.64 4.76
C THR A 65 10.49 -1.37 6.12
N ASN A 66 9.92 -0.77 7.16
CA ASN A 66 9.78 -1.28 8.51
C ASN A 66 8.39 -1.86 8.78
N ASN A 67 7.32 -1.37 8.15
CA ASN A 67 5.95 -1.88 8.38
C ASN A 67 5.69 -3.22 7.66
N ASP A 68 6.23 -3.40 6.45
CA ASP A 68 6.15 -4.67 5.72
C ASP A 68 6.96 -5.79 6.40
N LYS A 69 8.05 -5.44 7.11
CA LYS A 69 8.81 -6.42 7.89
C LYS A 69 8.02 -6.94 9.08
N THR A 70 7.25 -6.09 9.76
CA THR A 70 6.43 -6.50 10.90
C THR A 70 5.25 -7.36 10.49
N GLU A 71 4.59 -7.07 9.37
CA GLU A 71 3.48 -7.89 8.90
C GLU A 71 3.97 -9.27 8.43
N GLY A 72 5.05 -9.31 7.65
CA GLY A 72 5.70 -10.57 7.26
C GLY A 72 6.22 -11.39 8.45
N ASP A 73 6.81 -10.73 9.45
CA ASP A 73 7.32 -11.39 10.66
C ASP A 73 6.20 -11.94 11.56
N LEU A 74 5.05 -11.24 11.65
CA LEU A 74 3.90 -11.72 12.41
C LEU A 74 3.23 -12.93 11.73
N LEU A 75 3.05 -12.90 10.41
CA LEU A 75 2.52 -14.04 9.67
C LEU A 75 3.45 -15.26 9.79
N GLN A 76 4.76 -15.07 9.65
CA GLN A 76 5.73 -16.15 9.84
C GLN A 76 5.70 -16.73 11.26
N LYS A 77 5.50 -15.90 12.29
CA LYS A 77 5.33 -16.36 13.68
C LYS A 77 4.05 -17.17 13.86
N ILE A 78 2.95 -16.78 13.21
CA ILE A 78 1.69 -17.53 13.23
C ILE A 78 1.89 -18.91 12.56
N ASP A 79 2.51 -18.95 11.38
CA ASP A 79 2.78 -20.20 10.66
C ASP A 79 3.64 -21.16 11.49
N ASN A 80 4.71 -20.64 12.10
CA ASN A 80 5.58 -21.43 12.98
C ASN A 80 4.81 -21.97 14.20
N TRP A 81 4.00 -21.12 14.85
CA TRP A 81 3.19 -21.53 16.00
C TRP A 81 2.17 -22.61 15.63
N GLU A 82 1.55 -22.51 14.46
CA GLU A 82 0.60 -23.51 13.96
C GLU A 82 1.29 -24.87 13.77
N VAL A 83 2.41 -24.91 13.05
CA VAL A 83 3.18 -26.13 12.78
C VAL A 83 3.63 -26.79 14.09
N GLU A 84 4.21 -26.01 15.00
CA GLU A 84 4.66 -26.54 16.30
C GLU A 84 3.51 -27.13 17.13
N THR A 85 2.38 -26.44 17.17
CA THR A 85 1.22 -26.85 17.97
C THR A 85 0.63 -28.15 17.42
N ILE A 86 0.48 -28.26 16.10
CA ILE A 86 0.03 -29.50 15.45
C ILE A 86 0.99 -30.66 15.78
N GLN A 87 2.31 -30.42 15.74
CA GLN A 87 3.29 -31.45 16.04
C GLN A 87 3.21 -31.92 17.50
N LYS A 88 3.07 -30.99 18.46
CA LYS A 88 2.92 -31.31 19.89
C LYS A 88 1.66 -32.14 20.14
N VAL A 89 0.53 -31.79 19.52
CA VAL A 89 -0.73 -32.54 19.64
C VAL A 89 -0.59 -33.94 19.05
N LYS A 90 0.02 -34.08 17.87
CA LYS A 90 0.27 -35.39 17.25
C LYS A 90 1.14 -36.28 18.12
N TYR A 91 2.22 -35.73 18.69
CA TYR A 91 3.11 -36.47 19.59
C TYR A 91 2.37 -36.95 20.85
N ALA A 92 1.62 -36.07 21.51
CA ALA A 92 0.85 -36.41 22.70
C ALA A 92 -0.19 -37.52 22.41
N ALA A 93 -0.90 -37.41 21.30
CA ALA A 93 -1.87 -38.42 20.88
C ALA A 93 -1.20 -39.78 20.59
N GLN A 94 -0.04 -39.77 19.93
CA GLN A 94 0.71 -40.99 19.63
C GLN A 94 1.21 -41.67 20.91
N HIS A 95 1.81 -40.90 21.82
CA HIS A 95 2.27 -41.40 23.11
C HIS A 95 1.11 -42.00 23.94
N ALA A 96 -0.06 -41.35 23.94
CA ALA A 96 -1.25 -41.89 24.61
C ALA A 96 -1.69 -43.24 24.03
N ARG A 97 -1.69 -43.38 22.69
CA ARG A 97 -2.00 -44.66 22.01
C ARG A 97 -0.99 -45.75 22.35
N GLU A 98 0.29 -45.44 22.38
CA GLU A 98 1.34 -46.40 22.73
C GLU A 98 1.21 -46.87 24.17
N LYS A 99 0.99 -45.94 25.11
CA LYS A 99 0.73 -46.28 26.51
C LYS A 99 -0.51 -47.18 26.66
N MET A 100 -1.59 -46.88 25.94
CA MET A 100 -2.78 -47.74 25.93
C MET A 100 -2.46 -49.15 25.41
N LYS A 101 -1.73 -49.27 24.29
CA LYS A 101 -1.32 -50.58 23.75
C LYS A 101 -0.47 -51.37 24.74
N GLN A 102 0.45 -50.74 25.45
CA GLN A 102 1.26 -51.40 26.48
C GLN A 102 0.38 -51.90 27.64
N LEU A 103 -0.56 -51.07 28.11
CA LEU A 103 -1.50 -51.45 29.15
C LEU A 103 -2.45 -52.58 28.73
N MET A 104 -2.76 -52.73 27.45
CA MET A 104 -3.60 -53.84 26.95
C MET A 104 -2.85 -55.16 26.82
N LYS A 105 -1.55 -55.15 26.55
CA LYS A 105 -0.73 -56.38 26.47
C LYS A 105 -0.48 -57.02 27.84
N HIS A 106 -0.35 -56.20 28.88
CA HIS A 106 -0.03 -56.67 30.23
C HIS A 106 -1.07 -57.63 30.85
N PRO A 107 -2.38 -57.38 30.72
CA PRO A 107 -3.43 -58.31 31.15
C PRO A 107 -3.37 -59.65 30.41
N GLU A 108 -3.15 -59.65 29.10
CA GLU A 108 -3.07 -60.89 28.31
C GLU A 108 -1.89 -61.77 28.74
N GLU A 109 -0.72 -61.16 28.95
CA GLU A 109 0.48 -61.87 29.41
C GLU A 109 0.30 -62.41 30.85
N ARG A 110 -0.35 -61.64 31.74
CA ARG A 110 -0.66 -62.12 33.10
C ARG A 110 -1.66 -63.27 33.11
N ILE A 111 -2.75 -63.15 32.36
CA ILE A 111 -3.79 -64.20 32.27
C ILE A 111 -3.19 -65.47 31.67
N HIS A 112 -2.37 -65.37 30.61
CA HIS A 112 -1.71 -66.53 30.02
C HIS A 112 -0.75 -67.22 31.00
N LYS A 113 0.05 -66.44 31.74
CA LYS A 113 0.99 -66.99 32.72
C LYS A 113 0.29 -67.65 33.90
N GLU A 114 -0.78 -67.05 34.42
CA GLU A 114 -1.61 -67.64 35.47
C GLU A 114 -2.30 -68.92 34.99
N PHE A 115 -2.82 -68.95 33.76
CA PHE A 115 -3.42 -70.15 33.17
C PHE A 115 -2.40 -71.31 33.03
N CYS A 116 -1.17 -71.02 32.59
CA CYS A 116 -0.10 -72.03 32.50
C CYS A 116 0.38 -72.55 33.87
N LEU A 117 0.20 -71.79 34.96
CA LEU A 117 0.54 -72.22 36.32
C LEU A 117 -0.55 -73.09 36.96
N ILE A 118 -1.80 -72.99 36.50
CA ILE A 118 -2.93 -73.77 37.03
C ILE A 118 -3.12 -75.09 36.27
N THR A 119 -2.60 -75.19 35.04
CA THR A 119 -2.79 -76.36 34.15
C THR A 119 -1.59 -77.33 34.10
N ASN A 120 -0.54 -77.08 34.88
CA ASN A 120 0.56 -78.02 35.18
C ASN A 120 0.47 -78.48 36.63
#